data_AF-A0A7V8X532-F1
#
_entry.id   AF-A0A7V8X532-F1
#
_cell.length_a   1.000
_cell.length_b   1.000
_cell.length_c   1.000
_cell.angle_alpha   90.00
_cell.angle_beta   90.00
_cell.angle_gamma   90.00
#
_symmetry.space_group_name_H-M   'P 1'
#
loop_
_entity.id
_entity.type
_entity.pdbx_description
1 polymer ?
#
loop_
_entity_poly.entity_id
_entity_poly.type
_entity_poly.pdbx_seq_one_letter_code
_entity_poly.pdbx_strand_id
1 'polypeptide(L)'
;MATRIGALGLASALALGSGSALAVHENVDYPVAIHAGTCEMPGDEVAALGSVTRLPVEAPDEGDVVGAAGSQVVHGFEDEVELDLTVDDLFAADHLVALFDTEGAIIACGPIGQYTYTDGEDVAFGLRPVGESPWNGVVLIDNDDDDDDLEIEVYVVNNTPAMDPMATPMATPEA
;
A
#
# COMPACT_ATOMS: atom_id res chain seq x y z
N MET A 1 7.88 72.33 -41.53
CA MET A 1 7.44 72.05 -40.15
C MET A 1 6.66 70.74 -40.20
N ALA A 2 7.13 69.63 -39.62
CA ALA A 2 7.30 69.35 -38.18
C ALA A 2 5.95 69.00 -37.50
N THR A 3 5.79 67.99 -36.61
CA THR A 3 6.70 66.94 -36.08
C THR A 3 5.89 65.98 -35.17
N ARG A 4 6.14 64.65 -35.18
CA ARG A 4 5.69 63.62 -34.16
C ARG A 4 4.16 63.42 -34.03
N ILE A 5 3.57 62.41 -33.38
CA ILE A 5 3.99 61.19 -32.62
C ILE A 5 2.91 60.10 -32.92
N GLY A 6 3.04 58.79 -32.70
CA GLY A 6 4.06 57.94 -32.05
C GLY A 6 3.86 56.44 -32.44
N ALA A 7 3.72 55.51 -31.48
CA ALA A 7 3.46 54.08 -31.72
C ALA A 7 2.56 53.44 -30.64
N LEU A 8 1.87 52.35 -30.98
CA LEU A 8 1.47 51.30 -30.04
C LEU A 8 1.73 49.93 -30.68
N GLY A 9 2.73 49.22 -30.16
CA GLY A 9 2.96 47.81 -30.48
C GLY A 9 2.21 46.92 -29.49
N LEU A 10 1.46 45.95 -30.00
CA LEU A 10 0.87 44.86 -29.24
C LEU A 10 1.54 43.56 -29.68
N ALA A 11 2.63 43.21 -28.99
CA ALA A 11 3.27 41.91 -29.09
C ALA A 11 3.07 41.20 -27.74
N SER A 12 2.01 40.41 -27.66
CA SER A 12 1.63 39.69 -26.43
C SER A 12 2.67 38.62 -26.07
N ALA A 13 2.89 38.44 -24.77
CA ALA A 13 3.94 37.58 -24.24
C ALA A 13 3.68 36.08 -24.51
N LEU A 14 4.69 35.39 -25.01
CA LEU A 14 4.84 33.94 -24.83
C LEU A 14 5.70 33.71 -23.59
N ALA A 15 5.05 33.74 -22.42
CA ALA A 15 5.67 33.22 -21.21
C ALA A 15 5.81 31.69 -21.39
N LEU A 16 7.03 31.23 -21.63
CA LEU A 16 7.40 29.83 -21.51
C LEU A 16 7.28 29.44 -20.04
N GLY A 17 6.07 29.08 -19.63
CA GLY A 17 5.83 28.41 -18.37
C GLY A 17 6.55 27.08 -18.41
N SER A 18 7.75 27.04 -17.82
CA SER A 18 8.39 25.81 -17.38
C SER A 18 7.49 25.21 -16.31
N GLY A 19 6.46 24.50 -16.74
CA GLY A 19 5.64 23.69 -15.87
C GLY A 19 6.55 22.63 -15.28
N SER A 20 6.95 22.83 -14.02
CA SER A 20 7.49 21.76 -13.21
C SER A 20 6.50 20.61 -13.29
N ALA A 21 6.90 19.51 -13.90
CA ALA A 21 6.25 18.23 -13.69
C ALA A 21 6.51 17.86 -12.22
N LEU A 22 5.72 18.44 -11.33
CA LEU A 22 5.46 17.83 -10.04
C LEU A 22 4.90 16.45 -10.40
N ALA A 23 5.71 15.42 -10.20
CA ALA A 23 5.18 14.08 -10.10
C ALA A 23 4.13 14.16 -8.98
N VAL A 24 2.86 14.08 -9.35
CA VAL A 24 1.84 13.76 -8.37
C VAL A 24 2.19 12.34 -7.96
N HIS A 25 2.76 12.20 -6.77
CA HIS A 25 2.80 10.91 -6.10
C HIS A 25 1.34 10.57 -5.82
N GLU A 26 0.71 9.84 -6.73
CA GLU A 26 -0.58 9.22 -6.47
C GLU A 26 -0.33 8.24 -5.33
N ASN A 27 -0.90 8.53 -4.16
CA ASN A 27 -1.08 7.52 -3.13
C ASN A 27 -1.89 6.40 -3.79
N VAL A 28 -1.26 5.23 -3.92
CA VAL A 28 -1.92 4.05 -4.45
C VAL A 28 -2.36 3.26 -3.24
N ASP A 29 -3.67 3.29 -3.02
CA ASP A 29 -4.33 2.67 -1.88
C ASP A 29 -4.73 1.24 -2.29
N TYR A 30 -4.38 0.27 -1.46
CA TYR A 30 -4.70 -1.14 -1.68
C TYR A 30 -5.72 -1.58 -0.62
N PRO A 31 -6.99 -1.84 -0.99
CA PRO A 31 -8.01 -2.21 -0.01
C PRO A 31 -7.66 -3.50 0.73
N VAL A 32 -8.08 -3.58 1.98
CA VAL A 32 -7.93 -4.78 2.81
C VAL A 32 -9.26 -5.10 3.50
N ALA A 33 -9.64 -6.38 3.51
CA ALA A 33 -10.86 -6.85 4.19
C ALA A 33 -10.69 -8.25 4.78
N ILE A 34 -11.47 -8.54 5.82
CA ILE A 34 -11.65 -9.88 6.39
C ILE A 34 -12.81 -10.55 5.66
N HIS A 35 -12.60 -11.79 5.19
CA HIS A 35 -13.63 -12.64 4.61
C HIS A 35 -13.73 -13.97 5.36
N ALA A 36 -14.93 -14.56 5.34
CA ALA A 36 -15.10 -15.95 5.75
C ALA A 36 -14.42 -16.91 4.74
N GLY A 37 -14.10 -18.13 5.16
CA GLY A 37 -13.56 -19.19 4.30
C GLY A 37 -12.03 -19.19 4.19
N THR A 38 -11.50 -19.59 3.02
CA THR A 38 -10.04 -19.74 2.80
C THR A 38 -9.57 -18.99 1.56
N CYS A 39 -8.27 -18.75 1.42
CA CYS A 39 -7.71 -18.05 0.25
C CYS A 39 -8.03 -18.71 -1.11
N GLU A 40 -8.29 -20.02 -1.14
CA GLU A 40 -8.72 -20.75 -2.33
C GLU A 40 -10.23 -20.64 -2.62
N MET A 41 -11.03 -20.28 -1.60
CA MET A 41 -12.47 -20.11 -1.69
C MET A 41 -12.96 -19.02 -0.71
N PRO A 42 -12.71 -17.74 -1.00
CA PRO A 42 -13.22 -16.63 -0.18
C PRO A 42 -14.74 -16.61 -0.18
N GLY A 43 -15.32 -16.42 1.00
CA GLY A 43 -16.74 -16.19 1.22
C GLY A 43 -17.10 -14.71 1.24
N ASP A 44 -18.23 -14.41 1.87
CA ASP A 44 -18.70 -13.04 2.06
C ASP A 44 -17.71 -12.23 2.92
N GLU A 45 -17.68 -10.92 2.69
CA GLU A 45 -16.94 -9.95 3.51
C GLU A 45 -17.56 -9.90 4.92
N VAL A 46 -16.70 -9.93 5.93
CA VAL A 46 -17.08 -9.92 7.36
C VAL A 46 -16.78 -8.54 7.95
N ALA A 47 -15.62 -7.96 7.62
CA ALA A 47 -15.24 -6.60 7.99
C ALA A 47 -14.34 -5.96 6.93
N ALA A 48 -14.56 -4.69 6.62
CA ALA A 48 -13.66 -3.89 5.80
C ALA A 48 -12.62 -3.21 6.70
N LEU A 49 -11.33 -3.39 6.41
CA LEU A 49 -10.24 -2.83 7.22
C LEU A 49 -9.75 -1.46 6.72
N GLY A 50 -10.23 -1.01 5.57
CA GLY A 50 -9.76 0.22 4.93
C GLY A 50 -8.78 -0.08 3.79
N SER A 51 -7.68 0.67 3.71
CA SER A 51 -6.67 0.49 2.66
C SER A 51 -5.27 0.77 3.19
N VAL A 52 -4.31 -0.05 2.77
CA VAL A 52 -2.89 0.17 3.06
C VAL A 52 -2.26 1.03 1.97
N THR A 53 -1.49 2.04 2.39
CA THR A 53 -1.02 3.10 1.49
C THR A 53 0.43 2.86 1.11
N ARG A 54 0.71 2.93 -0.20
CA ARG A 54 2.08 2.78 -0.70
C ARG A 54 2.96 3.94 -0.27
N LEU A 55 3.96 3.65 0.55
CA LEU A 55 4.96 4.64 0.94
C LEU A 55 5.73 5.15 -0.28
N PRO A 56 6.20 6.42 -0.27
CA PRO A 56 7.11 6.92 -1.28
C PRO A 56 8.36 6.03 -1.40
N VAL A 57 8.94 5.98 -2.60
CA VAL A 57 10.16 5.19 -2.90
C VAL A 57 11.37 5.71 -2.11
N GLU A 58 11.30 6.95 -1.64
CA GLU A 58 12.22 7.56 -0.69
C GLU A 58 11.83 7.09 0.72
N ALA A 59 12.56 6.11 1.25
CA ALA A 59 12.42 5.69 2.65
C ALA A 59 12.74 6.88 3.59
N PRO A 60 12.12 6.96 4.77
CA PRO A 60 12.46 8.00 5.74
C PRO A 60 13.95 7.96 6.10
N ASP A 61 14.61 9.13 6.08
CA ASP A 61 16.03 9.28 6.45
C ASP A 61 16.32 8.91 7.93
N GLU A 62 15.27 8.79 8.75
CA GLU A 62 15.32 8.41 10.16
C GLU A 62 14.63 7.04 10.37
N GLY A 63 15.41 5.98 10.53
CA GLY A 63 14.94 4.62 10.80
C GLY A 63 15.96 3.54 10.42
N ASP A 64 15.89 2.37 11.05
CA ASP A 64 16.68 1.21 10.64
C ASP A 64 16.05 0.56 9.39
N VAL A 65 16.73 0.67 8.24
CA VAL A 65 16.28 0.01 7.00
C VAL A 65 16.58 -1.49 7.08
N VAL A 66 15.55 -2.28 7.38
CA VAL A 66 15.62 -3.75 7.41
C VAL A 66 14.83 -4.34 6.24
N GLY A 67 15.53 -4.90 5.25
CA GLY A 67 14.89 -5.50 4.07
C GLY A 67 15.84 -5.69 2.89
N ALA A 68 15.31 -6.18 1.76
CA ALA A 68 16.06 -6.26 0.52
C ALA A 68 16.02 -4.92 -0.23
N ALA A 69 17.16 -4.51 -0.81
CA ALA A 69 17.25 -3.26 -1.56
C ALA A 69 16.30 -3.28 -2.78
N GLY A 70 15.47 -2.25 -2.90
CA GLY A 70 14.48 -2.13 -3.97
C GLY A 70 13.13 -2.82 -3.70
N SER A 71 12.95 -3.48 -2.54
CA SER A 71 11.62 -3.85 -2.05
C SER A 71 10.81 -2.59 -1.75
N GLN A 72 9.54 -2.56 -2.15
CA GLN A 72 8.65 -1.43 -1.86
C GLN A 72 7.78 -1.79 -0.67
N VAL A 73 7.90 -1.01 0.41
CA VAL A 73 7.05 -1.14 1.60
C VAL A 73 5.76 -0.39 1.37
N VAL A 74 4.65 -1.05 1.66
CA VAL A 74 3.32 -0.50 1.81
C VAL A 74 3.00 -0.65 3.29
N HIS A 75 2.83 0.48 3.97
CA HIS A 75 2.65 0.50 5.42
C HIS A 75 1.17 0.37 5.78
N GLY A 76 0.91 0.12 7.07
CA GLY A 76 -0.43 -0.05 7.61
C GLY A 76 -1.36 1.15 7.41
N PHE A 77 -2.57 0.98 7.92
CA PHE A 77 -3.63 1.98 7.90
C PHE A 77 -3.18 3.32 8.52
N GLU A 78 -3.79 4.45 8.10
CA GLU A 78 -3.41 5.77 8.61
C GLU A 78 -3.77 5.99 10.09
N ASP A 79 -4.75 5.24 10.59
CA ASP A 79 -5.23 5.18 11.97
C ASP A 79 -5.40 3.70 12.38
N GLU A 80 -5.38 3.38 13.68
CA GLU A 80 -5.73 2.04 14.19
C GLU A 80 -7.16 1.64 13.75
N VAL A 81 -7.36 0.37 13.40
CA VAL A 81 -8.64 -0.14 12.87
C VAL A 81 -9.34 -0.97 13.93
N GLU A 82 -10.16 -0.31 14.74
CA GLU A 82 -11.09 -0.94 15.69
C GLU A 82 -12.07 -1.87 14.94
N LEU A 83 -12.16 -3.14 15.36
CA LEU A 83 -13.13 -4.10 14.80
C LEU A 83 -14.30 -4.36 15.76
N ASP A 84 -15.53 -4.17 15.28
CA ASP A 84 -16.78 -4.63 15.94
C ASP A 84 -16.94 -6.16 15.80
N LEU A 85 -15.90 -6.90 16.19
CA LEU A 85 -15.75 -8.36 16.16
C LEU A 85 -14.88 -8.80 17.34
N THR A 86 -15.27 -9.87 18.04
CA THR A 86 -14.41 -10.43 19.11
C THR A 86 -13.39 -11.42 18.56
N VAL A 87 -12.30 -11.65 19.30
CA VAL A 87 -11.34 -12.74 19.03
C VAL A 87 -12.03 -14.10 18.93
N ASP A 88 -13.03 -14.35 19.79
CA ASP A 88 -13.84 -15.57 19.77
C ASP A 88 -14.59 -15.72 18.43
N ASP A 89 -15.18 -14.65 17.89
CA ASP A 89 -15.86 -14.67 16.58
C ASP A 89 -14.86 -14.88 15.41
N LEU A 90 -13.65 -14.31 15.55
CA LEU A 90 -12.55 -14.42 14.59
C LEU A 90 -11.92 -15.84 14.56
N PHE A 91 -12.04 -16.61 15.64
CA PHE A 91 -11.52 -17.98 15.73
C PHE A 91 -12.59 -19.08 15.69
N ALA A 92 -13.87 -18.75 15.87
CA ALA A 92 -14.99 -19.69 15.79
C ALA A 92 -15.24 -20.26 14.39
N ALA A 93 -14.70 -19.63 13.34
CA ALA A 93 -14.83 -20.04 11.95
C ALA A 93 -13.51 -19.87 11.18
N ASP A 94 -13.42 -20.46 9.98
CA ASP A 94 -12.34 -20.17 9.05
C ASP A 94 -12.53 -18.75 8.49
N HIS A 95 -11.54 -17.89 8.67
CA HIS A 95 -11.49 -16.54 8.11
C HIS A 95 -10.13 -16.28 7.44
N LEU A 96 -10.09 -15.26 6.59
CA LEU A 96 -8.89 -14.78 5.91
C LEU A 96 -8.84 -13.25 5.89
N VAL A 97 -7.64 -12.70 5.80
CA VAL A 97 -7.42 -11.32 5.35
C VAL A 97 -7.05 -11.34 3.87
N ALA A 98 -7.74 -10.54 3.06
CA ALA A 98 -7.46 -10.34 1.65
C ALA A 98 -6.99 -8.91 1.38
N LEU A 99 -5.91 -8.79 0.61
CA LEU A 99 -5.41 -7.55 0.03
C LEU A 99 -5.84 -7.48 -1.45
N PHE A 100 -6.41 -6.35 -1.85
CA PHE A 100 -6.93 -6.12 -3.19
C PHE A 100 -6.07 -5.15 -3.98
N ASP A 101 -5.99 -5.34 -5.29
CA ASP A 101 -5.52 -4.29 -6.19
C ASP A 101 -6.60 -3.23 -6.48
N THR A 102 -6.20 -2.19 -7.21
CA THR A 102 -7.08 -1.08 -7.62
C THR A 102 -8.19 -1.49 -8.59
N GLU A 103 -8.15 -2.72 -9.14
CA GLU A 103 -9.21 -3.29 -10.00
C GLU A 103 -10.15 -4.22 -9.20
N GLY A 104 -9.87 -4.46 -7.92
CA GLY A 104 -10.68 -5.28 -7.01
C GLY A 104 -10.34 -6.77 -7.05
N ALA A 105 -9.19 -7.18 -7.59
CA ALA A 105 -8.73 -8.56 -7.54
C ALA A 105 -7.85 -8.82 -6.30
N ILE A 106 -8.01 -9.98 -5.67
CA ILE A 106 -7.17 -10.38 -4.53
C ILE A 106 -5.75 -10.65 -5.03
N ILE A 107 -4.79 -9.88 -4.53
CA ILE A 107 -3.36 -9.95 -4.87
C ILE A 107 -2.52 -10.61 -3.78
N ALA A 108 -2.95 -10.55 -2.52
CA ALA A 108 -2.37 -11.34 -1.44
C ALA A 108 -3.46 -11.76 -0.45
N CYS A 109 -3.27 -12.89 0.22
CA CYS A 109 -4.23 -13.42 1.17
C CYS A 109 -3.53 -14.22 2.27
N GLY A 110 -4.05 -14.21 3.50
CA GLY A 110 -3.56 -15.04 4.59
C GLY A 110 -4.73 -15.57 5.43
N PRO A 111 -4.78 -16.87 5.77
CA PRO A 111 -5.77 -17.38 6.71
C PRO A 111 -5.47 -16.89 8.12
N ILE A 112 -6.51 -16.54 8.87
CA ILE A 112 -6.38 -16.17 10.28
C ILE A 112 -6.19 -17.47 11.08
N GLY A 113 -5.08 -17.56 11.83
CA GLY A 113 -4.69 -18.76 12.55
C GLY A 113 -5.09 -18.71 14.03
N GLN A 114 -5.58 -19.84 14.57
CA GLN A 114 -5.95 -20.01 15.99
C GLN A 114 -4.75 -20.08 16.97
N TYR A 115 -3.62 -19.46 16.64
CA TYR A 115 -2.42 -19.48 17.49
C TYR A 115 -2.01 -18.06 17.85
N THR A 116 -2.28 -17.70 19.10
CA THR A 116 -1.76 -16.49 19.72
C THR A 116 -0.33 -16.71 20.23
N TYR A 117 0.47 -15.66 20.22
CA TYR A 117 1.66 -15.55 21.05
C TYR A 117 1.37 -14.57 22.20
N THR A 118 2.27 -14.49 23.19
CA THR A 118 2.05 -13.69 24.42
C THR A 118 0.76 -14.08 25.15
N ASP A 119 0.75 -15.29 25.72
CA ASP A 119 -0.28 -15.86 26.63
C ASP A 119 -1.78 -15.84 26.20
N GLY A 120 -2.14 -15.26 25.06
CA GLY A 120 -3.52 -15.09 24.59
C GLY A 120 -3.73 -13.84 23.72
N GLU A 121 -2.82 -12.88 23.79
CA GLU A 121 -3.04 -11.47 23.41
C GLU A 121 -2.71 -11.21 21.92
N ASP A 122 -1.52 -11.62 21.44
CA ASP A 122 -1.08 -11.29 20.08
C ASP A 122 -1.39 -12.37 19.02
N VAL A 123 -1.74 -11.98 17.79
CA VAL A 123 -1.83 -12.89 16.61
C VAL A 123 -0.98 -12.37 15.45
N ALA A 124 -0.20 -13.25 14.81
CA ALA A 124 0.54 -12.88 13.59
C ALA A 124 0.46 -13.98 12.52
N PHE A 125 0.18 -13.58 11.29
CA PHE A 125 0.11 -14.48 10.14
C PHE A 125 0.57 -13.83 8.84
N GLY A 126 1.03 -14.65 7.91
CA GLY A 126 1.57 -14.17 6.63
C GLY A 126 0.52 -14.06 5.53
N LEU A 127 0.51 -12.93 4.83
CA LEU A 127 -0.17 -12.78 3.54
C LEU A 127 0.74 -13.35 2.44
N ARG A 128 0.28 -14.41 1.78
CA ARG A 128 0.95 -15.01 0.62
C ARG A 128 0.39 -14.43 -0.69
N PRO A 129 1.16 -14.43 -1.79
CA PRO A 129 0.66 -13.94 -3.07
C PRO A 129 -0.42 -14.85 -3.64
N VAL A 130 -1.37 -14.24 -4.35
CA VAL A 130 -2.37 -14.95 -5.15
C VAL A 130 -1.97 -14.89 -6.63
N GLY A 131 -2.01 -16.03 -7.31
CA GLY A 131 -1.61 -16.14 -8.72
C GLY A 131 -0.13 -15.80 -8.95
N GLU A 132 0.14 -14.86 -9.87
CA GLU A 132 1.48 -14.35 -10.19
C GLU A 132 1.78 -12.98 -9.53
N SER A 133 0.98 -12.60 -8.52
CA SER A 133 1.18 -11.37 -7.76
C SER A 133 2.59 -11.31 -7.13
N PRO A 134 3.25 -10.14 -7.14
CA PRO A 134 4.52 -9.93 -6.42
C PRO A 134 4.32 -9.59 -4.93
N TRP A 135 3.08 -9.48 -4.46
CA TRP A 135 2.74 -8.96 -3.14
C TRP A 135 2.76 -10.04 -2.06
N ASN A 136 3.45 -9.75 -0.96
CA ASN A 136 3.56 -10.60 0.24
C ASN A 136 3.43 -9.70 1.46
N GLY A 137 3.01 -10.21 2.61
CA GLY A 137 2.87 -9.38 3.80
C GLY A 137 2.79 -10.16 5.10
N VAL A 138 2.62 -9.42 6.19
CA VAL A 138 2.34 -9.91 7.54
C VAL A 138 1.20 -9.08 8.10
N VAL A 139 0.26 -9.74 8.75
CA VAL A 139 -0.77 -9.10 9.58
C VAL A 139 -0.39 -9.36 11.03
N LEU A 140 -0.48 -8.32 11.85
CA LEU A 140 -0.46 -8.40 13.31
C LEU A 140 -1.85 -8.02 13.81
N ILE A 141 -2.34 -8.71 14.83
CA ILE A 141 -3.54 -8.35 15.58
C ILE A 141 -3.13 -8.29 17.04
N ASP A 142 -3.40 -7.17 17.70
CA ASP A 142 -3.25 -7.00 19.13
C ASP A 142 -4.64 -7.07 19.78
N ASN A 143 -4.71 -7.70 20.95
CA ASN A 143 -5.88 -7.79 21.81
C ASN A 143 -5.39 -7.41 23.21
N ASP A 144 -5.21 -6.11 23.44
CA ASP A 144 -4.88 -5.59 24.77
C ASP A 144 -6.13 -5.72 25.67
N ASP A 145 -5.97 -6.31 26.84
CA ASP A 145 -7.06 -6.74 27.74
C ASP A 145 -7.81 -5.53 28.40
N ASP A 146 -7.36 -4.30 28.16
CA ASP A 146 -7.84 -3.06 28.81
C ASP A 146 -8.97 -2.33 28.04
N ASP A 147 -9.12 -2.52 26.72
CA ASP A 147 -10.20 -1.99 25.88
C ASP A 147 -10.78 -3.12 24.98
N ASP A 148 -12.11 -3.28 24.88
CA ASP A 148 -12.79 -4.46 24.27
C ASP A 148 -12.64 -4.59 22.72
N ASP A 149 -11.74 -3.83 22.09
CA ASP A 149 -11.62 -3.62 20.64
C ASP A 149 -10.34 -4.28 20.08
N LEU A 150 -10.43 -4.93 18.91
CA LEU A 150 -9.25 -5.51 18.25
C LEU A 150 -8.49 -4.47 17.41
N GLU A 151 -7.19 -4.36 17.63
CA GLU A 151 -6.28 -3.58 16.79
C GLU A 151 -5.65 -4.47 15.70
N ILE A 152 -5.56 -3.97 14.46
CA ILE A 152 -4.99 -4.74 13.33
C ILE A 152 -4.03 -3.92 12.46
N GLU A 153 -2.78 -4.37 12.39
CA GLU A 153 -1.74 -3.81 11.53
C GLU A 153 -1.46 -4.71 10.32
N VAL A 154 -1.34 -4.11 9.13
CA VAL A 154 -1.08 -4.85 7.89
C VAL A 154 0.14 -4.28 7.17
N TYR A 155 1.21 -5.08 7.12
CA TYR A 155 2.46 -4.74 6.45
C TYR A 155 2.59 -5.51 5.14
N VAL A 156 2.76 -4.81 4.02
CA VAL A 156 2.86 -5.46 2.70
C VAL A 156 4.13 -5.00 1.97
N VAL A 157 4.76 -5.93 1.26
CA VAL A 157 5.94 -5.69 0.44
C VAL A 157 5.69 -6.13 -1.00
N ASN A 158 6.01 -5.25 -1.95
CA ASN A 158 6.15 -5.64 -3.35
C ASN A 158 7.53 -6.25 -3.57
N ASN A 159 7.59 -7.55 -3.91
CA ASN A 159 8.84 -8.26 -4.18
C ASN A 159 9.35 -8.09 -5.63
N THR A 160 8.70 -7.24 -6.45
CA THR A 160 9.28 -6.77 -7.71
C THR A 160 10.43 -5.80 -7.38
N PRO A 161 11.68 -6.08 -7.79
CA PRO A 161 12.77 -5.14 -7.57
C PRO A 161 12.44 -3.78 -8.22
N ALA A 162 12.53 -2.70 -7.45
CA ALA A 162 12.50 -1.36 -8.01
C ALA A 162 13.51 -1.26 -9.16
N MET A 163 13.09 -0.67 -10.29
CA MET A 163 14.01 -0.41 -11.39
C MET A 163 15.11 0.52 -10.88
N ASP A 164 16.37 0.10 -11.00
CA ASP A 164 17.51 0.94 -10.63
C ASP A 164 17.46 2.24 -11.45
N PRO A 165 17.31 3.43 -10.83
CA PRO A 165 17.23 4.69 -11.55
C PRO A 165 18.55 5.05 -12.28
N MET A 166 19.65 4.34 -11.97
CA MET A 166 20.95 4.46 -12.64
C MET A 166 21.14 3.43 -13.76
N ALA A 167 20.19 2.49 -13.97
CA ALA A 167 20.25 1.50 -15.06
C ALA A 167 20.10 2.20 -16.43
N THR A 168 21.23 2.64 -16.96
CA THR A 168 21.31 3.24 -18.29
C THR A 168 20.75 2.25 -19.31
N PRO A 169 19.77 2.64 -20.15
CA PRO A 169 19.24 1.73 -21.16
C PRO A 169 20.40 1.28 -22.06
N MET A 170 20.62 -0.03 -22.14
CA MET A 170 21.62 -0.58 -23.07
C MET A 170 21.25 -0.11 -24.47
N ALA A 171 22.10 0.72 -25.07
CA ALA A 171 21.93 1.14 -26.44
C ALA A 171 21.91 -0.12 -27.33
N THR A 172 20.77 -0.41 -27.94
CA THR A 172 20.64 -1.48 -28.92
C THR A 172 21.68 -1.24 -30.01
N PRO A 173 22.61 -2.17 -30.28
CA PRO A 173 23.55 -1.99 -31.37
C PRO A 173 22.76 -1.93 -32.68
N GLU A 174 22.86 -0.83 -33.40
CA GLU A 174 22.32 -0.70 -34.76
C GLU A 174 22.98 -1.75 -35.66
N ALA A 175 22.16 -2.40 -36.49
CA ALA A 175 22.55 -3.53 -37.36
C ALA A 175 22.57 -3.11 -38.84
#